data_AF-A0A3D1T6C8-F1
#
_entry.id   AF-A0A3D1T6C8-F1
#
_cell.length_a   1.000
_cell.length_b   1.000
_cell.length_c   1.000
_cell.angle_alpha   90.00
_cell.angle_beta   90.00
_cell.angle_gamma   90.00
#
_symmetry.space_group_name_H-M   'P 1'
#
loop_
_entity.id
_entity.type
_entity.pdbx_description
1 polymer ?
#
loop_
_entity_poly.entity_id
_entity_poly.type
_entity_poly.pdbx_seq_one_letter_code
_entity_poly.pdbx_strand_id
1 'polypeptide(L)'
;AIELQQSPAGLELLHYAVLPVPAGTIRNGVITNPADIGAVIKHVFKTGKIHDKEIYVAIAGQSVVVRQVRFPNMPADEVHNAIQWEADKYLPFSPEEAVIDFHIIGPAESEGEIEVMLVAAQNELVNSHVAAIEAAGLTPVAMDVQPFAILRSLGLESLENQRCSGLIDIGAGTTDVVIFKGDSLKFTRIIPFGGQR
;
A
#
# COMPACT_ATOMS: atom_id res chain seq x y z
N ALA A 1 9.14 0.13 12.76
CA ALA A 1 8.00 -0.58 13.38
C ALA A 1 7.28 0.39 14.30
N ILE A 2 5.94 0.38 14.24
CA ILE A 2 5.04 1.22 15.02
C ILE A 2 3.98 0.29 15.60
N GLU A 3 3.65 0.45 16.88
CA GLU A 3 2.56 -0.24 17.56
C GLU A 3 1.59 0.80 18.11
N LEU A 4 0.32 0.69 17.70
CA LEU A 4 -0.75 1.60 18.09
C LEU A 4 -1.83 0.83 18.85
N GLN A 5 -2.48 1.48 19.80
CA GLN A 5 -3.65 0.97 20.50
C GLN A 5 -4.83 1.92 20.36
N GLN A 6 -6.01 1.39 20.06
CA GLN A 6 -7.25 2.17 20.09
C GLN A 6 -7.69 2.36 21.55
N SER A 7 -7.87 3.61 21.96
CA SER A 7 -8.47 3.99 23.23
C SER A 7 -9.74 4.84 23.00
N PRO A 8 -10.56 5.11 24.04
CA PRO A 8 -11.70 6.01 23.92
C PRO A 8 -11.32 7.45 23.50
N ALA A 9 -10.07 7.86 23.71
CA ALA A 9 -9.57 9.18 23.35
C ALA A 9 -8.96 9.25 21.94
N GLY A 10 -8.79 8.12 21.26
CA GLY A 10 -8.20 8.03 19.92
C GLY A 10 -7.13 6.94 19.83
N LEU A 11 -6.22 7.08 18.87
CA LEU A 11 -5.08 6.18 18.70
C LEU A 11 -3.93 6.62 19.61
N GLU A 12 -3.41 5.68 20.40
CA GLU A 12 -2.25 5.87 21.27
C GLU A 12 -1.03 5.15 20.70
N LEU A 13 0.10 5.86 20.61
CA LEU A 13 1.38 5.26 20.23
C LEU A 13 2.01 4.54 21.43
N LEU A 14 2.05 3.21 21.39
CA LEU A 14 2.67 2.41 22.44
C LEU A 14 4.19 2.31 22.24
N HIS A 15 4.60 1.93 21.04
CA HIS A 15 6.01 1.68 20.73
C HIS A 15 6.36 2.14 19.31
N TYR A 16 7.60 2.59 19.16
CA TYR A 16 8.18 2.96 17.88
C TYR A 16 9.67 2.68 17.87
N ALA A 17 10.15 2.13 16.75
CA ALA A 17 11.57 1.98 16.48
C ALA A 17 11.84 2.03 14.98
N VAL A 18 13.00 2.57 14.62
CA VAL A 18 13.52 2.62 13.24
C VAL A 18 14.96 2.17 13.24
N LEU A 19 15.31 1.35 12.24
CA LEU A 19 16.67 0.91 11.98
C LEU A 19 16.96 1.09 10.48
N PRO A 20 18.20 1.42 10.11
CA PRO A 20 18.60 1.47 8.72
C PRO A 20 18.59 0.04 8.12
N VAL A 21 18.27 -0.05 6.84
CA VAL A 21 18.40 -1.28 6.05
C VAL A 21 19.77 -1.31 5.35
N PRO A 22 20.41 -2.48 5.20
CA PRO A 22 21.66 -2.58 4.45
C PRO A 22 21.49 -2.14 2.99
N ALA A 23 22.52 -1.52 2.42
CA ALA A 23 22.48 -1.10 1.03
C ALA A 23 22.37 -2.30 0.09
N GLY A 24 21.56 -2.18 -0.96
CA GLY A 24 21.40 -3.21 -2.00
C GLY A 24 20.46 -4.36 -1.66
N THR A 25 19.88 -4.41 -0.45
CA THR A 25 18.89 -5.44 -0.07
C THR A 25 17.48 -5.14 -0.56
N ILE A 26 17.23 -3.93 -1.08
CA ILE A 26 15.96 -3.52 -1.70
C ILE A 26 16.28 -2.84 -3.03
N ARG A 27 15.57 -3.23 -4.09
CA ARG A 27 15.69 -2.64 -5.44
C ARG A 27 14.30 -2.42 -6.01
N ASN A 28 13.97 -1.17 -6.33
CA ASN A 28 12.66 -0.78 -6.88
C ASN A 28 11.46 -1.29 -6.05
N GLY A 29 11.62 -1.35 -4.73
CA GLY A 29 10.63 -1.91 -3.79
C GLY A 29 10.80 -3.40 -3.52
N VAL A 30 11.38 -4.18 -4.43
CA VAL A 30 11.58 -5.63 -4.25
C VAL A 30 12.72 -5.92 -3.27
N ILE A 31 12.48 -6.80 -2.29
CA ILE A 31 13.50 -7.24 -1.33
C ILE A 31 14.37 -8.32 -1.99
N THR A 32 15.64 -8.00 -2.25
CA THR A 32 16.59 -8.89 -2.92
C THR A 32 17.25 -9.90 -1.97
N ASN A 33 17.32 -9.58 -0.68
CA ASN A 33 17.78 -10.50 0.37
C ASN A 33 16.79 -10.51 1.55
N PRO A 34 15.76 -11.38 1.50
CA PRO A 34 14.76 -11.48 2.56
C PRO A 34 15.32 -11.87 3.93
N ALA A 35 16.40 -12.66 3.99
CA ALA A 35 17.01 -13.07 5.26
C ALA A 35 17.66 -11.88 5.99
N ASP A 36 18.40 -11.04 5.25
CA ASP A 36 19.02 -9.84 5.81
C ASP A 36 17.96 -8.84 6.29
N ILE A 37 16.91 -8.60 5.48
CA ILE A 37 15.81 -7.73 5.90
C ILE A 37 15.05 -8.34 7.09
N GLY A 38 14.80 -9.65 7.10
CA GLY A 38 14.17 -10.34 8.23
C GLY A 38 14.96 -10.17 9.55
N ALA A 39 16.29 -10.21 9.48
CA ALA A 39 17.15 -9.92 10.64
C ALA A 39 16.99 -8.47 11.12
N VAL A 40 16.89 -7.50 10.21
CA VAL A 40 16.63 -6.08 10.53
C VAL A 40 15.24 -5.89 11.14
N ILE A 41 14.22 -6.54 10.58
CA ILE A 41 12.84 -6.52 11.10
C ILE A 41 12.82 -7.08 12.53
N LYS A 42 13.45 -8.24 12.75
CA LYS A 42 13.55 -8.83 14.09
C LYS A 42 14.27 -7.90 15.08
N HIS A 43 15.32 -7.22 14.63
CA HIS A 43 16.04 -6.24 15.45
C HIS A 43 15.16 -5.03 15.77
N VAL A 44 14.42 -4.46 14.81
CA VAL A 44 13.59 -3.27 15.07
C VAL A 44 12.46 -3.58 16.05
N PHE A 45 11.88 -4.78 16.01
CA PHE A 45 10.89 -5.24 16.99
C PHE A 45 11.50 -5.35 18.39
N LYS A 46 12.69 -5.97 18.51
CA LYS A 46 13.41 -6.08 19.78
C LYS A 46 13.77 -4.70 20.35
N THR A 47 14.23 -3.77 19.51
CA THR A 47 14.58 -2.41 19.92
C THR A 47 13.36 -1.61 20.35
N GLY A 48 12.25 -1.75 19.62
CA GLY A 48 10.98 -1.11 19.94
C GLY A 48 10.24 -1.75 21.12
N LYS A 49 10.68 -2.91 21.60
CA LYS A 49 9.98 -3.75 22.59
C LYS A 49 8.56 -4.12 22.15
N ILE A 50 8.38 -4.32 20.85
CA ILE A 50 7.12 -4.75 20.25
C ILE A 50 7.08 -6.27 20.32
N HIS A 51 6.00 -6.82 20.87
CA HIS A 51 5.85 -8.25 21.12
C HIS A 51 4.82 -8.93 20.22
N ASP A 52 3.94 -8.16 19.60
CA ASP A 52 2.97 -8.66 18.64
C ASP A 52 3.67 -9.28 17.43
N LYS A 53 3.11 -10.40 16.96
CA LYS A 53 3.63 -11.14 15.81
C LYS A 53 2.84 -10.91 14.54
N GLU A 54 1.59 -10.51 14.69
CA GLU A 54 0.69 -10.16 13.61
C GLU A 54 0.95 -8.71 13.19
N ILE A 55 1.27 -8.50 11.92
CA ILE A 55 1.67 -7.19 11.42
C ILE A 55 0.90 -6.77 10.18
N TYR A 56 0.76 -5.47 10.02
CA TYR A 56 0.33 -4.83 8.80
C TYR A 56 1.57 -4.25 8.10
N VAL A 57 1.68 -4.45 6.80
CA VAL A 57 2.78 -3.91 6.00
C VAL A 57 2.22 -3.16 4.81
N ALA A 58 2.90 -2.11 4.37
CA ALA A 58 2.59 -1.42 3.12
C ALA A 58 3.69 -1.72 2.10
N ILE A 59 3.30 -2.07 0.88
CA ILE A 59 4.18 -2.18 -0.27
C ILE A 59 4.13 -0.91 -1.11
N ALA A 60 5.22 -0.64 -1.81
CA ALA A 60 5.39 0.58 -2.59
C ALA A 60 6.32 0.36 -3.78
N GLY A 61 6.46 1.40 -4.59
CA GLY A 61 7.37 1.41 -5.73
C GLY A 61 6.68 1.08 -7.05
N GLN A 62 7.50 0.97 -8.10
CA GLN A 62 7.01 0.89 -9.49
C GLN A 62 6.25 -0.39 -9.81
N SER A 63 6.37 -1.42 -8.97
CA SER A 63 5.68 -2.70 -9.10
C SER A 63 4.28 -2.69 -8.47
N VAL A 64 3.77 -1.53 -8.05
CA VAL A 64 2.40 -1.32 -7.55
C VAL A 64 1.65 -0.38 -8.49
N VAL A 65 0.41 -0.75 -8.82
CA VAL A 65 -0.53 0.02 -9.63
C VAL A 65 -1.77 0.30 -8.81
N VAL A 66 -2.17 1.57 -8.73
CA VAL A 66 -3.43 2.00 -8.13
C VAL A 66 -4.14 2.89 -9.13
N ARG A 67 -5.34 2.51 -9.57
CA ARG A 67 -6.08 3.22 -10.61
C ARG A 67 -7.58 3.20 -10.35
N GLN A 68 -8.24 4.32 -10.58
CA GLN A 68 -9.68 4.36 -10.72
C GLN A 68 -10.07 3.95 -12.14
N VAL A 69 -10.95 2.97 -12.25
CA VAL A 69 -11.50 2.45 -13.50
C VAL A 69 -13.02 2.44 -13.42
N ARG A 70 -13.69 2.34 -14.57
CA ARG A 70 -15.15 2.36 -14.64
C ARG A 70 -15.66 1.08 -15.27
N PHE A 71 -16.77 0.59 -14.73
CA PHE A 71 -17.49 -0.57 -15.24
C PHE A 71 -18.98 -0.25 -15.32
N PRO A 72 -19.75 -0.94 -16.18
CA PRO A 72 -21.21 -0.94 -16.08
C PRO A 72 -21.66 -1.32 -14.66
N ASN A 73 -22.78 -0.77 -14.21
CA ASN A 73 -23.36 -1.12 -12.92
C ASN A 73 -23.79 -2.59 -12.92
N MET A 74 -23.03 -3.43 -12.22
CA MET A 74 -23.20 -4.88 -12.16
C MET A 74 -22.87 -5.38 -10.74
N PRO A 75 -23.32 -6.59 -10.36
CA PRO A 75 -22.96 -7.21 -9.08
C PRO A 75 -21.45 -7.35 -8.89
N ALA A 76 -20.99 -7.32 -7.64
CA ALA A 76 -19.56 -7.34 -7.32
C ALA A 76 -18.81 -8.57 -7.87
N ASP A 77 -19.44 -9.74 -7.90
CA ASP A 77 -18.85 -10.96 -8.48
C ASP A 77 -18.65 -10.83 -10.01
N GLU A 78 -19.54 -10.11 -10.70
CA GLU A 78 -19.40 -9.83 -12.12
C GLU A 78 -18.29 -8.80 -12.37
N VAL A 79 -18.16 -7.78 -11.50
CA VAL A 79 -17.04 -6.83 -11.53
C VAL A 79 -15.70 -7.57 -11.39
N HIS A 80 -15.61 -8.52 -10.46
CA HIS A 80 -14.39 -9.32 -10.27
C HIS A 80 -13.99 -10.05 -11.56
N ASN A 81 -14.95 -10.73 -12.20
CA ASN A 81 -14.70 -11.44 -13.46
C ASN A 81 -14.32 -10.48 -14.60
N ALA A 82 -14.96 -9.32 -14.68
CA ALA A 82 -14.65 -8.29 -15.67
C ALA A 82 -13.24 -7.73 -15.46
N ILE A 83 -12.82 -7.48 -14.22
CA ILE A 83 -11.45 -7.05 -13.90
C ILE A 83 -10.44 -8.11 -14.33
N GLN A 84 -10.67 -9.38 -14.04
CA GLN A 84 -9.77 -10.47 -14.45
C GLN A 84 -9.63 -10.52 -15.98
N TRP A 85 -10.72 -10.32 -16.71
CA TRP A 85 -10.71 -10.33 -18.18
C TRP A 85 -10.06 -9.09 -18.80
N GLU A 86 -10.22 -7.94 -18.15
CA GLU A 86 -9.75 -6.65 -18.66
C GLU A 86 -8.44 -6.16 -18.03
N ALA A 87 -7.84 -6.94 -17.13
CA ALA A 87 -6.64 -6.56 -16.38
C ALA A 87 -5.49 -6.08 -17.29
N ASP A 88 -5.30 -6.72 -18.45
CA ASP A 88 -4.31 -6.34 -19.47
C ASP A 88 -4.45 -4.87 -19.94
N LYS A 89 -5.65 -4.31 -19.92
CA LYS A 89 -5.88 -2.91 -20.31
C LYS A 89 -5.38 -1.92 -19.26
N TYR A 90 -5.33 -2.35 -18.00
CA TYR A 90 -5.05 -1.49 -16.86
C TYR A 90 -3.65 -1.67 -16.29
N LEU A 91 -3.02 -2.82 -16.53
CA LEU A 91 -1.71 -3.17 -15.99
C LEU A 91 -0.60 -2.99 -17.04
N PRO A 92 0.58 -2.47 -16.66
CA PRO A 92 1.74 -2.38 -17.54
C PRO A 92 2.55 -3.68 -17.60
N PHE A 93 2.03 -4.78 -17.04
CA PHE A 93 2.64 -6.10 -16.93
C PHE A 93 1.54 -7.18 -17.00
N SER A 94 1.93 -8.45 -17.14
CA SER A 94 1.01 -9.57 -17.23
C SER A 94 0.15 -9.69 -15.96
N PRO A 95 -1.18 -9.80 -16.05
CA PRO A 95 -2.07 -10.10 -14.92
C PRO A 95 -1.70 -11.40 -14.20
N GLU A 96 -1.17 -12.40 -14.92
CA GLU A 96 -0.73 -13.68 -14.33
C GLU A 96 0.46 -13.51 -13.36
N GLU A 97 1.23 -12.43 -13.54
CA GLU A 97 2.39 -12.10 -12.70
C GLU A 97 2.02 -11.14 -11.56
N ALA A 98 0.73 -10.92 -11.32
CA ALA A 98 0.24 -9.93 -10.38
C ALA A 98 -0.80 -10.48 -9.40
N VAL A 99 -0.75 -9.97 -8.18
CA VAL A 99 -1.88 -10.00 -7.25
C VAL A 99 -2.74 -8.77 -7.55
N ILE A 100 -4.04 -8.99 -7.76
CA ILE A 100 -5.00 -7.94 -8.10
C ILE A 100 -6.10 -7.95 -7.04
N ASP A 101 -6.43 -6.77 -6.52
CA ASP A 101 -7.55 -6.54 -5.62
C ASP A 101 -8.32 -5.29 -6.07
N PHE A 102 -9.57 -5.15 -5.62
CA PHE A 102 -10.41 -4.02 -6.01
C PHE A 102 -11.41 -3.61 -4.94
N HIS A 103 -11.81 -2.35 -5.00
CA HIS A 103 -12.85 -1.79 -4.16
C HIS A 103 -13.85 -0.98 -4.99
N ILE A 104 -15.13 -1.31 -4.91
CA ILE A 104 -16.20 -0.53 -5.56
C ILE A 104 -16.40 0.75 -4.74
N ILE A 105 -16.11 1.90 -5.34
CA ILE A 105 -16.22 3.20 -4.69
C ILE A 105 -17.70 3.63 -4.62
N GLY A 106 -18.45 3.36 -5.70
CA GLY A 106 -19.85 3.73 -5.80
C GLY A 106 -20.27 4.04 -7.25
N PRO A 107 -21.43 4.67 -7.45
CA PRO A 107 -21.88 5.10 -8.77
C PRO A 107 -20.92 6.15 -9.36
N ALA A 108 -20.63 6.03 -10.64
CA ALA A 108 -19.88 7.05 -11.38
C ALA A 108 -20.77 8.28 -11.66
N GLU A 109 -20.16 9.38 -12.11
CA GLU A 109 -20.91 10.55 -12.61
C GLU A 109 -21.73 10.23 -13.87
N SER A 110 -21.29 9.22 -14.62
CA SER A 110 -21.96 8.72 -15.81
C SER A 110 -23.08 7.74 -15.44
N GLU A 111 -24.26 7.97 -16.00
CA GLU A 111 -25.45 7.15 -15.70
C GLU A 111 -25.20 5.67 -16.06
N GLY A 112 -25.49 4.76 -15.12
CA GLY A 112 -25.35 3.32 -15.33
C GLY A 112 -23.93 2.76 -15.18
N GLU A 113 -22.95 3.56 -14.75
CA GLU A 113 -21.59 3.11 -14.46
C GLU A 113 -21.29 3.15 -12.95
N ILE A 114 -20.32 2.34 -12.54
CA ILE A 114 -19.71 2.35 -11.20
C ILE A 114 -18.23 2.68 -11.31
N GLU A 115 -17.72 3.39 -10.31
CA GLU A 115 -16.29 3.65 -10.16
C GLU A 115 -15.67 2.59 -9.25
N VAL A 116 -14.57 1.99 -9.71
CA VAL A 116 -13.85 0.93 -9.02
C VAL A 116 -12.40 1.35 -8.85
N MET A 117 -11.88 1.22 -7.62
CA MET A 117 -10.47 1.34 -7.33
C MET A 117 -9.80 -0.01 -7.57
N LEU A 118 -8.96 -0.10 -8.59
CA LEU A 118 -8.14 -1.26 -8.88
C LEU A 118 -6.77 -1.08 -8.22
N VAL A 119 -6.33 -2.11 -7.50
CA VAL A 119 -4.97 -2.21 -6.94
C VAL A 119 -4.32 -3.48 -7.45
N ALA A 120 -3.09 -3.36 -7.95
CA ALA A 120 -2.32 -4.53 -8.37
C ALA A 120 -0.86 -4.40 -7.96
N ALA A 121 -0.25 -5.53 -7.62
CA ALA A 121 1.16 -5.62 -7.29
C ALA A 121 1.78 -6.86 -7.92
N GLN A 122 3.01 -6.75 -8.43
CA GLN A 122 3.70 -7.92 -8.97
C GLN A 122 3.93 -8.97 -7.87
N ASN A 123 3.75 -10.25 -8.24
CA ASN A 123 3.95 -11.40 -7.35
C ASN A 123 5.33 -11.39 -6.69
N GLU A 124 6.38 -11.00 -7.44
CA GLU A 124 7.75 -10.89 -6.91
C GLU A 124 7.85 -9.89 -5.74
N LEU A 125 7.22 -8.72 -5.88
CA LEU A 125 7.20 -7.70 -4.84
C LEU A 125 6.52 -8.24 -3.58
N VAL A 126 5.33 -8.81 -3.72
CA VAL A 126 4.54 -9.38 -2.63
C VAL A 126 5.31 -10.51 -1.92
N ASN A 127 5.77 -11.49 -2.69
CA ASN A 127 6.44 -12.67 -2.14
C ASN A 127 7.75 -12.32 -1.44
N SER A 128 8.51 -11.33 -1.96
CA SER A 128 9.75 -10.89 -1.32
C SER A 128 9.51 -10.25 0.06
N HIS A 129 8.41 -9.50 0.22
CA HIS A 129 8.01 -8.93 1.52
C HIS A 129 7.53 -10.01 2.49
N VAL A 130 6.65 -10.91 2.04
CA VAL A 130 6.19 -12.04 2.85
C VAL A 130 7.36 -12.86 3.35
N ALA A 131 8.30 -13.24 2.48
CA ALA A 131 9.48 -14.01 2.85
C ALA A 131 10.35 -13.29 3.90
N ALA A 132 10.51 -11.97 3.80
CA ALA A 132 11.31 -11.21 4.75
C ALA A 132 10.62 -11.11 6.13
N ILE A 133 9.29 -10.96 6.15
CA ILE A 133 8.47 -10.93 7.36
C ILE A 133 8.49 -12.29 8.06
N GLU A 134 8.32 -13.38 7.30
CA GLU A 134 8.40 -14.74 7.82
C GLU A 134 9.79 -15.09 8.34
N ALA A 135 10.87 -14.64 7.67
CA ALA A 135 12.23 -14.79 8.14
C ALA A 135 12.49 -14.08 9.49
N ALA A 136 11.72 -13.03 9.80
CA ALA A 136 11.73 -12.39 11.11
C ALA A 136 10.94 -13.16 12.19
N GLY A 137 10.16 -14.17 11.80
CA GLY A 137 9.27 -14.95 12.67
C GLY A 137 7.96 -14.24 13.00
N LEU A 138 7.50 -13.38 12.08
CA LEU A 138 6.26 -12.61 12.15
C LEU A 138 5.25 -13.12 11.10
N THR A 139 4.00 -12.70 11.22
CA THR A 139 2.89 -13.09 10.33
C THR A 139 2.25 -11.83 9.74
N PRO A 140 2.29 -11.63 8.41
CA PRO A 140 1.56 -10.53 7.79
C PRO A 140 0.06 -10.83 7.79
N VAL A 141 -0.74 -9.98 8.44
CA VAL A 141 -2.21 -10.11 8.46
C VAL A 141 -2.84 -9.44 7.25
N ALA A 142 -2.27 -8.31 6.82
CA ALA A 142 -2.66 -7.64 5.60
C ALA A 142 -1.48 -6.90 4.98
N MET A 143 -1.51 -6.81 3.65
CA MET A 143 -0.63 -5.94 2.88
C MET A 143 -1.45 -4.82 2.27
N ASP A 144 -1.05 -3.59 2.55
CA ASP A 144 -1.61 -2.40 1.95
C ASP A 144 -0.64 -1.81 0.93
N VAL A 145 -1.05 -0.74 0.25
CA VAL A 145 -0.19 0.07 -0.59
C VAL A 145 0.04 1.44 0.04
N GLN A 146 1.25 1.97 -0.15
CA GLN A 146 1.71 3.19 0.51
C GLN A 146 0.77 4.41 0.38
N PRO A 147 0.13 4.71 -0.77
CA PRO A 147 -0.78 5.85 -0.88
C PRO A 147 -1.95 5.82 0.12
N PHE A 148 -2.59 4.66 0.32
CA PHE A 148 -3.69 4.55 1.29
C PHE A 148 -3.19 4.55 2.73
N ALA A 149 -2.05 3.90 3.00
CA ALA A 149 -1.43 3.91 4.31
C ALA A 149 -1.11 5.34 4.79
N ILE A 150 -0.56 6.18 3.90
CA ILE A 150 -0.27 7.58 4.18
C ILE A 150 -1.57 8.37 4.42
N LEU A 151 -2.58 8.20 3.56
CA LEU A 151 -3.86 8.90 3.74
C LEU A 151 -4.51 8.61 5.09
N ARG A 152 -4.50 7.34 5.53
CA ARG A 152 -5.01 6.98 6.86
C ARG A 152 -4.17 7.58 7.98
N SER A 153 -2.84 7.65 7.82
CA SER A 153 -1.94 8.23 8.83
C SER A 153 -2.19 9.71 9.09
N LEU A 154 -2.79 10.43 8.13
CA LEU A 154 -3.09 11.85 8.25
C LEU A 154 -4.35 12.15 9.10
N GLY A 155 -5.14 11.14 9.48
CA GLY A 155 -6.35 11.35 10.30
C GLY A 155 -7.41 12.22 9.62
N LEU A 156 -7.51 12.10 8.29
CA LEU A 156 -8.32 13.00 7.43
C LEU A 156 -9.83 12.82 7.60
N GLU A 157 -10.29 11.81 8.32
CA GLU A 157 -11.70 11.64 8.69
C GLU A 157 -12.27 12.88 9.41
N SER A 158 -11.39 13.66 10.06
CA SER A 158 -11.72 14.93 10.73
C SER A 158 -11.65 16.18 9.85
N LEU A 159 -11.14 16.08 8.61
CA LEU A 159 -11.14 17.22 7.70
C LEU A 159 -12.52 17.37 7.07
N GLU A 160 -13.41 18.08 7.79
CA GLU A 160 -14.74 18.53 7.34
C GLU A 160 -14.71 19.30 6.01
N ASN A 161 -13.52 19.69 5.54
CA ASN A 161 -13.35 20.38 4.28
C ASN A 161 -13.20 19.38 3.14
N GLN A 162 -14.24 19.28 2.31
CA GLN A 162 -14.24 18.65 0.97
C GLN A 162 -13.26 19.31 -0.05
N ARG A 163 -12.18 19.92 0.42
CA ARG A 163 -11.15 20.50 -0.46
C ARG A 163 -10.33 19.36 -1.05
N CYS A 164 -10.04 19.49 -2.33
CA CYS A 164 -9.07 18.63 -3.00
C CYS A 164 -7.67 19.05 -2.54
N SER A 165 -6.94 18.11 -1.94
CA SER A 165 -5.59 18.31 -1.39
C SER A 165 -4.60 17.40 -2.09
N GLY A 166 -3.33 17.83 -2.11
CA GLY A 166 -2.21 17.03 -2.59
C GLY A 166 -1.23 16.75 -1.46
N LEU A 167 -0.72 15.53 -1.41
CA LEU A 167 0.42 15.10 -0.59
C LEU A 167 1.54 14.64 -1.51
N ILE A 168 2.77 15.00 -1.14
CA ILE A 168 3.98 14.52 -1.80
C ILE A 168 4.84 13.87 -0.73
N ASP A 169 5.01 12.55 -0.81
CA ASP A 169 5.94 11.80 0.02
C ASP A 169 7.22 11.55 -0.76
N ILE A 170 8.34 12.05 -0.24
CA ILE A 170 9.66 11.98 -0.89
C ILE A 170 10.49 10.95 -0.14
N GLY A 171 10.49 9.73 -0.64
CA GLY A 171 11.28 8.63 -0.10
C GLY A 171 12.73 8.61 -0.58
N ALA A 172 13.45 7.54 -0.25
CA ALA A 172 14.83 7.33 -0.68
C ALA A 172 14.92 7.07 -2.20
N GLY A 173 14.14 6.13 -2.72
CA GLY A 173 14.15 5.74 -4.14
C GLY A 173 12.97 6.25 -4.98
N THR A 174 11.84 6.58 -4.35
CA THR A 174 10.62 7.00 -5.03
C THR A 174 10.00 8.23 -4.38
N THR A 175 9.21 8.95 -5.16
CA THR A 175 8.35 10.04 -4.70
C THR A 175 6.91 9.70 -5.06
N ASP A 176 6.04 9.68 -4.06
CA ASP A 176 4.63 9.36 -4.21
C ASP A 176 3.83 10.67 -4.19
N VAL A 177 3.16 10.96 -5.30
CA VAL A 177 2.24 12.10 -5.43
C VAL A 177 0.83 11.56 -5.24
N VAL A 178 0.12 12.07 -4.24
CA VAL A 178 -1.21 11.62 -3.84
C VAL A 178 -2.15 12.80 -3.87
N ILE A 179 -3.23 12.73 -4.65
CA ILE A 179 -4.31 13.73 -4.65
C ILE A 179 -5.55 13.06 -4.08
N PHE A 180 -6.18 13.72 -3.12
CA PHE A 180 -7.30 13.18 -2.37
C PHE A 180 -8.32 14.27 -2.04
N LYS A 181 -9.56 13.85 -1.77
CA LYS A 181 -10.65 14.71 -1.31
C LYS A 181 -11.32 14.03 -0.13
N GLY A 182 -11.15 14.59 1.07
CA GLY A 182 -11.50 13.88 2.31
C GLY A 182 -10.63 12.65 2.51
N ASP A 183 -11.24 11.49 2.70
CA ASP A 183 -10.61 10.16 2.75
C ASP A 183 -10.48 9.49 1.36
N SER A 184 -11.09 10.06 0.33
CA SER A 184 -11.13 9.47 -1.01
C SER A 184 -9.89 9.82 -1.82
N LEU A 185 -9.08 8.80 -2.12
CA LEU A 185 -7.99 8.89 -3.10
C LEU A 185 -8.56 9.18 -4.49
N LYS A 186 -8.10 10.26 -5.13
CA LYS A 186 -8.51 10.65 -6.50
C LYS A 186 -7.45 10.41 -7.54
N PHE A 187 -6.18 10.50 -7.15
CA PHE A 187 -5.08 10.22 -8.04
C PHE A 187 -3.85 9.84 -7.23
N THR A 188 -3.07 8.90 -7.73
CA THR A 188 -1.73 8.67 -7.24
C THR A 188 -0.76 8.42 -8.38
N ARG A 189 0.47 8.87 -8.22
CA ARG A 189 1.57 8.59 -9.14
C ARG A 189 2.86 8.38 -8.37
N ILE A 190 3.50 7.27 -8.67
CA ILE A 190 4.81 6.91 -8.14
C ILE A 190 5.87 7.34 -9.16
N ILE A 191 6.81 8.17 -8.74
CA ILE A 191 7.91 8.67 -9.56
C ILE A 191 9.20 7.99 -9.08
N PRO A 192 10.02 7.37 -9.95
CA PRO A 192 11.28 6.72 -9.58
C PRO A 192 12.39 7.75 -9.32
N PHE A 193 12.16 8.65 -8.39
CA PHE A 193 13.06 9.70 -7.96
C PHE A 193 12.89 9.90 -6.46
N GLY A 194 14.00 10.00 -5.72
CA GLY A 194 13.97 10.23 -4.28
C GLY A 194 15.25 10.90 -3.79
N GLY A 195 15.46 10.86 -2.47
CA GLY A 195 16.60 11.48 -1.81
C GLY A 195 17.93 10.75 -1.99
N GLN A 196 17.92 9.49 -2.46
CA GLN A 196 19.12 8.69 -2.63
C GLN A 196 19.82 9.05 -3.95
N ARG A 197 20.97 9.72 -3.82
CA ARG A 197 21.94 9.98 -4.89
C ARG A 197 23.18 9.13 -4.70
#